data_AF-A0A964VJ51-F1
#
_entry.id   AF-A0A964VJ51-F1
#
_cell.length_a   1.000
_cell.length_b   1.000
_cell.length_c   1.000
_cell.angle_alpha   90.00
_cell.angle_beta   90.00
_cell.angle_gamma   90.00
#
_symmetry.space_group_name_H-M   'P 1'
#
loop_
_entity.id
_entity.type
_entity.pdbx_description
1 polymer ?
#
loop_
_entity_poly.entity_id
_entity_poly.type
_entity_poly.pdbx_seq_one_letter_code
_entity_poly.pdbx_strand_id
1 'polypeptide(L)'
;MLVIAGYVIVVSSVLGGYLLAGGNLLLLWQPSELIIIGGAAFGALLTAGGPKVMKAILGSLGPLLQGSPYTKERYTEVLILMHDIFVTTRREGVLALEQHIENPEKSELFRAVPSVSPDFTVEVGGRQRLLVWRV
;
A
#
# COMPACT_ATOMS: atom_id res chain seq x y z
N MET A 1 -4.00 -2.82 11.99
CA MET A 1 -3.13 -2.64 13.17
C MET A 1 -2.78 -3.96 13.90
N LEU A 2 -2.96 -5.13 13.29
CA LEU A 2 -2.47 -6.41 13.87
C LEU A 2 -0.95 -6.61 13.73
N VAL A 3 -0.30 -5.89 12.80
CA VAL A 3 1.13 -6.02 12.49
C VAL A 3 2.01 -5.69 13.70
N ILE A 4 1.74 -4.58 14.40
CA ILE A 4 2.50 -4.18 15.59
C ILE A 4 2.31 -5.20 16.71
N ALA A 5 1.08 -5.66 16.95
CA ALA A 5 0.80 -6.71 17.93
C ALA A 5 1.53 -8.02 17.56
N GLY A 6 1.56 -8.38 16.28
CA GLY A 6 2.31 -9.52 15.77
C GLY A 6 3.82 -9.41 16.04
N TYR A 7 4.42 -8.25 15.76
CA TYR A 7 5.84 -8.02 16.09
C TYR A 7 6.13 -8.15 17.58
N VAL A 8 5.26 -7.63 18.45
CA VAL A 8 5.40 -7.77 19.90
C VAL A 8 5.32 -9.25 20.31
N ILE A 9 4.36 -10.00 19.77
CA ILE A 9 4.22 -11.43 20.05
C ILE A 9 5.46 -12.20 19.62
N VAL A 10 5.97 -11.96 18.41
CA VAL A 10 7.19 -12.63 17.89
C VAL A 10 8.41 -12.31 18.75
N VAL A 11 8.65 -11.04 19.08
CA VAL A 11 9.80 -10.65 19.90
C VAL A 11 9.69 -11.25 21.31
N SER A 12 8.49 -11.20 21.91
CA SER A 12 8.26 -11.76 23.23
C SER A 12 8.38 -13.29 23.28
N SER A 13 7.97 -14.00 22.23
CA SER A 13 8.09 -15.46 22.17
C SER A 13 9.53 -15.92 21.98
N VAL A 14 10.31 -15.22 21.14
CA VAL A 14 11.72 -15.52 20.91
C VAL A 14 12.56 -15.23 22.16
N LEU A 15 12.41 -14.02 22.74
CA LEU A 15 13.16 -13.65 23.95
C LEU A 15 12.70 -14.45 25.17
N GLY A 16 11.39 -14.64 25.33
CA GLY A 16 10.81 -15.41 26.43
C GLY A 16 11.21 -16.88 26.37
N GLY A 17 11.15 -17.51 25.21
CA GLY A 17 11.58 -18.90 25.03
C GLY A 17 13.08 -19.09 25.32
N TYR A 18 13.91 -18.16 24.89
CA TYR A 18 15.36 -18.21 25.13
C TYR A 18 15.73 -18.03 26.60
N LEU A 19 15.05 -17.13 27.31
CA LEU A 19 15.22 -16.94 28.75
C LEU A 19 14.77 -18.17 29.55
N LEU A 20 13.64 -18.78 29.18
CA LEU A 20 13.13 -19.99 29.83
C LEU A 20 14.06 -21.20 29.62
N ALA A 21 14.76 -21.26 28.50
CA ALA A 21 15.81 -22.25 28.24
C ALA A 21 17.10 -22.01 29.04
N GLY A 22 17.17 -20.96 29.87
CA GLY A 22 18.34 -20.61 30.67
C GLY A 22 19.43 -19.87 29.87
N GLY A 23 19.10 -19.36 28.68
CA GLY A 23 20.05 -18.64 27.82
C GLY A 23 20.36 -17.24 28.33
N ASN A 24 21.62 -16.83 28.24
CA ASN A 24 22.03 -15.45 28.51
C ASN A 24 21.78 -14.58 27.27
N LEU A 25 20.92 -13.57 27.38
CA LEU A 25 20.56 -12.68 26.26
C LEU A 25 21.76 -12.00 25.58
N LEU A 26 22.89 -11.84 26.27
CA LEU A 26 24.10 -11.28 25.66
C LEU A 26 24.69 -12.18 24.57
N LEU A 27 24.46 -13.50 24.62
CA LEU A 27 24.95 -14.41 23.58
C LEU A 27 24.22 -14.25 22.24
N LEU A 28 22.97 -13.76 22.26
CA LEU A 28 22.22 -13.44 21.04
C LEU A 28 22.86 -12.25 20.28
N TRP A 29 23.63 -11.41 20.99
CA TRP A 29 24.31 -10.28 20.38
C TRP A 29 25.68 -10.69 19.84
N GLN A 30 25.67 -11.49 18.76
CA GLN A 30 26.88 -11.92 18.06
C GLN A 30 27.02 -11.16 16.72
N PRO A 31 27.93 -10.17 16.62
CA PRO A 31 28.07 -9.36 15.41
C PRO A 31 28.44 -10.17 14.16
N SER A 32 29.17 -11.28 14.32
CA SER A 32 29.56 -12.13 13.19
C SER A 32 28.36 -12.82 12.56
N GLU A 33 27.39 -13.28 13.35
CA GLU A 33 26.18 -13.93 12.82
C GLU A 33 25.27 -12.94 12.10
N LEU A 34 25.17 -11.71 12.60
CA LEU A 34 24.45 -10.63 11.90
C LEU A 34 25.03 -10.36 10.52
N ILE A 35 26.35 -10.37 10.38
CA ILE A 35 27.02 -10.18 9.07
C ILE A 35 26.79 -11.38 8.16
N ILE A 36 26.89 -12.61 8.68
CA ILE A 36 26.70 -13.83 7.89
C ILE A 36 25.25 -13.93 7.41
N ILE A 37 24.28 -13.87 8.33
CA ILE A 37 22.85 -14.03 8.01
C ILE A 37 22.34 -12.82 7.24
N GLY A 38 22.66 -11.60 7.70
CA GLY A 38 22.25 -10.37 7.04
C GLY A 38 22.88 -10.19 5.66
N GLY A 39 24.17 -10.48 5.53
CA GLY A 39 24.90 -10.44 4.25
C GLY A 39 24.40 -11.50 3.27
N ALA A 40 24.14 -12.73 3.72
CA ALA A 40 23.57 -13.78 2.88
C ALA A 40 22.16 -13.45 2.42
N ALA A 41 21.29 -12.95 3.32
CA ALA A 41 19.93 -12.55 2.98
C ALA A 41 19.91 -11.37 2.00
N PHE A 42 20.74 -10.36 2.23
CA PHE A 42 20.85 -9.20 1.33
C PHE A 42 21.42 -9.59 -0.04
N GLY A 43 22.45 -10.43 -0.06
CA GLY A 43 23.03 -10.98 -1.29
C GLY A 43 22.01 -11.80 -2.10
N ALA A 44 21.24 -12.67 -1.44
CA ALA A 44 20.16 -13.43 -2.06
C ALA A 44 19.06 -12.53 -2.63
N LEU A 45 18.73 -11.43 -1.93
CA LEU A 45 17.74 -10.47 -2.40
C LEU A 45 18.21 -9.72 -3.66
N LEU A 46 19.51 -9.38 -3.71
CA LEU A 46 20.12 -8.75 -4.89
C LEU A 46 20.14 -9.70 -6.09
N THR A 47 20.45 -10.98 -5.90
CA THR A 47 20.49 -11.96 -6.99
C THR A 47 19.10 -12.32 -7.52
N ALA A 48 18.07 -12.31 -6.66
CA ALA A 48 16.71 -12.69 -7.05
C ALA A 48 15.99 -11.61 -7.89
N GLY A 49 16.11 -10.33 -7.54
CA GLY A 49 15.30 -9.26 -8.13
C GLY A 49 16.09 -8.18 -8.89
N GLY A 50 17.41 -8.20 -8.83
CA GLY A 50 18.26 -7.14 -9.36
C GLY A 50 18.03 -5.77 -8.67
N PRO A 51 18.70 -4.70 -9.16
CA PRO A 51 18.73 -3.41 -8.48
C PRO A 51 17.38 -2.67 -8.47
N LYS A 52 16.48 -2.95 -9.42
CA LYS A 52 15.15 -2.32 -9.48
C LYS A 52 14.24 -2.81 -8.37
N VAL A 53 14.21 -4.13 -8.13
CA VAL A 53 13.41 -4.72 -7.06
C VAL A 53 13.96 -4.32 -5.69
N MET A 54 15.29 -4.27 -5.53
CA MET A 54 15.91 -3.78 -4.29
C MET A 54 15.46 -2.36 -3.92
N LYS A 55 15.47 -1.44 -4.89
CA LYS A 55 14.99 -0.06 -4.66
C LYS A 55 13.50 -0.01 -4.30
N ALA A 56 12.68 -0.84 -4.93
CA ALA A 56 11.25 -0.92 -4.62
C ALA A 56 11.01 -1.44 -3.18
N ILE A 57 11.76 -2.45 -2.75
CA ILE A 57 11.69 -3.00 -1.39
C ILE A 57 12.11 -1.94 -0.36
N LEU A 58 13.24 -1.27 -0.57
CA LEU A 58 13.69 -0.22 0.35
C LEU A 58 12.70 0.95 0.40
N GLY A 59 12.08 1.31 -0.72
CA GLY A 59 11.04 2.34 -0.78
C GLY A 59 9.72 1.94 -0.11
N SER A 60 9.41 0.65 -0.04
CA SER A 60 8.18 0.15 0.58
C SER A 60 8.30 -0.10 2.10
N LEU A 61 9.51 -0.18 2.66
CA LEU A 61 9.72 -0.35 4.10
C LEU A 61 9.07 0.75 4.97
N GLY A 62 9.10 2.01 4.51
CA GLY A 62 8.46 3.13 5.22
C GLY A 62 6.92 3.03 5.26
N PRO A 63 6.27 2.89 4.09
CA PRO A 63 4.82 2.70 3.99
C PRO A 63 4.30 1.46 4.73
N LEU A 64 5.09 0.39 4.90
CA LEU A 64 4.66 -0.80 5.65
C LEU A 64 4.37 -0.54 7.14
N LEU A 65 5.00 0.48 7.73
CA LEU A 65 4.77 0.88 9.11
C LEU A 65 3.64 1.92 9.25
N GLN A 66 3.38 2.68 8.18
CA GLN A 66 2.20 3.54 8.10
C GLN A 66 0.98 2.66 7.84
N GLY A 67 -0.04 2.76 8.69
CA GLY A 67 -1.24 1.93 8.57
C GLY A 67 -1.85 1.98 7.16
N SER A 68 -2.56 0.91 6.78
CA SER A 68 -3.23 0.81 5.48
C SER A 68 -3.99 2.10 5.14
N PRO A 69 -3.71 2.74 3.99
CA PRO A 69 -4.49 3.89 3.53
C PRO A 69 -5.91 3.49 3.10
N TYR A 70 -6.19 2.18 3.01
CA TYR A 70 -7.50 1.63 2.71
C TYR A 70 -8.29 1.41 4.00
N THR A 71 -9.07 2.43 4.35
CA THR A 71 -10.03 2.39 5.45
C THR A 71 -11.43 2.01 4.94
N LYS A 72 -12.32 1.59 5.85
CA LYS A 72 -13.70 1.24 5.51
C LYS A 72 -14.45 2.44 4.92
N GLU A 73 -14.15 3.62 5.44
CA GLU A 73 -14.68 4.90 4.98
C GLU A 73 -14.27 5.13 3.53
N ARG A 74 -12.99 4.92 3.19
CA ARG A 74 -12.47 5.03 1.83
C ARG A 74 -13.16 4.06 0.86
N TYR A 75 -13.40 2.81 1.28
CA TYR A 75 -14.16 1.87 0.45
C TYR A 75 -15.60 2.33 0.22
N THR A 76 -16.26 2.83 1.27
CA THR A 76 -17.65 3.32 1.18
C THR A 76 -17.75 4.52 0.25
N GLU A 77 -16.80 5.45 0.36
CA GLU A 77 -16.62 6.59 -0.53
C GLU A 77 -16.44 6.19 -2.00
N VAL A 78 -15.62 5.17 -2.28
CA VAL A 78 -15.49 4.62 -3.65
C VAL A 78 -16.81 4.01 -4.15
N LEU A 79 -17.55 3.28 -3.31
CA LEU A 79 -18.84 2.71 -3.70
C LEU A 79 -19.88 3.80 -4.01
N ILE A 80 -19.91 4.88 -3.23
CA ILE A 80 -20.80 6.04 -3.46
C ILE A 80 -20.45 6.71 -4.79
N LEU A 81 -19.17 6.95 -5.06
CA LEU A 81 -18.73 7.50 -6.34
C LEU A 81 -19.20 6.66 -7.53
N MET A 82 -19.02 5.34 -7.42
CA MET A 82 -19.39 4.41 -8.48
C MET A 82 -20.91 4.41 -8.70
N HIS A 83 -21.69 4.46 -7.63
CA HIS A 83 -23.14 4.62 -7.69
C HIS A 83 -23.54 5.93 -8.40
N ASP A 84 -22.94 7.05 -8.04
CA ASP A 84 -23.30 8.36 -8.59
C ASP A 84 -22.93 8.48 -10.07
N ILE A 85 -21.83 7.86 -10.51
CA ILE A 85 -21.48 7.72 -11.92
C ILE A 85 -22.57 6.94 -12.67
N PHE A 86 -23.05 5.81 -12.12
CA PHE A 86 -24.10 5.02 -12.77
C PHE A 86 -25.44 5.75 -12.81
N VAL A 87 -25.83 6.45 -11.74
CA VAL A 87 -27.08 7.23 -11.69
C VAL A 87 -27.04 8.37 -12.68
N THR A 88 -25.93 9.12 -12.73
CA THR A 88 -25.73 10.23 -13.67
C THR A 88 -25.77 9.72 -15.11
N THR A 89 -25.07 8.62 -15.41
CA THR A 89 -25.08 8.00 -16.74
C THR A 89 -26.48 7.56 -17.17
N ARG A 90 -27.29 7.03 -16.24
CA ARG A 90 -28.67 6.58 -16.52
C ARG A 90 -29.65 7.75 -16.73
N ARG A 91 -29.46 8.86 -16.01
CA ARG A 91 -30.38 10.02 -16.03
C ARG A 91 -30.05 11.01 -17.14
N GLU A 92 -28.77 11.32 -17.31
CA GLU A 92 -28.28 12.42 -18.13
C GLU A 92 -27.47 11.93 -19.36
N GLY A 93 -27.17 10.62 -19.41
CA GLY A 93 -26.41 10.00 -20.48
C GLY A 93 -24.90 10.15 -20.32
N VAL A 94 -24.16 9.52 -21.22
CA VAL A 94 -22.68 9.49 -21.19
C VAL A 94 -22.07 10.89 -21.41
N LEU A 95 -22.80 11.80 -22.07
CA LEU A 95 -22.33 13.14 -22.41
C LEU A 95 -22.14 14.05 -21.18
N ALA A 96 -23.01 13.92 -20.17
CA ALA A 96 -22.85 14.65 -18.91
C ALA A 96 -21.59 14.17 -18.16
N LEU A 97 -21.29 12.88 -18.25
CA LEU A 97 -20.10 12.30 -17.61
C LEU A 97 -18.79 12.84 -18.22
N GLU A 98 -18.75 13.11 -19.52
CA GLU A 98 -17.57 13.68 -20.19
C GLU A 98 -17.20 15.07 -19.63
N GLN A 99 -18.20 15.90 -19.32
CA GLN A 99 -17.98 17.21 -18.71
C GLN A 99 -17.38 17.11 -17.30
N HIS A 100 -17.83 16.12 -16.53
CA HIS A 100 -17.29 15.83 -15.20
C HIS A 100 -15.86 15.24 -15.25
N ILE A 101 -15.52 14.51 -16.31
CA ILE A 101 -14.18 13.92 -16.54
C ILE A 101 -13.17 14.97 -17.00
N GLU A 102 -13.56 15.90 -17.88
CA GLU A 102 -12.68 16.97 -18.37
C GLU A 102 -12.36 18.01 -17.29
N ASN A 103 -13.28 18.24 -16.35
CA ASN A 103 -13.12 19.22 -15.27
C ASN A 103 -13.33 18.58 -13.87
N PRO A 104 -12.44 17.66 -13.44
CA PRO A 104 -12.60 16.95 -12.18
C PRO A 104 -12.62 17.88 -10.95
N GLU A 105 -11.87 18.99 -10.99
CA GLU A 105 -11.80 19.97 -9.88
C GLU A 105 -13.10 20.77 -9.66
N LYS A 106 -13.94 20.87 -10.69
CA LYS A 106 -15.22 21.60 -10.66
C LYS A 106 -16.43 20.66 -10.54
N SER A 107 -16.22 19.36 -10.67
CA SER A 107 -17.27 18.36 -10.65
C SER A 107 -17.76 18.08 -9.22
N GLU A 108 -19.07 18.18 -9.01
CA GLU A 108 -19.70 17.84 -7.73
C GLU A 108 -19.53 16.34 -7.39
N LEU A 109 -19.47 15.47 -8.41
CA LEU A 109 -19.25 14.02 -8.26
C LEU A 109 -17.88 13.70 -7.63
N PHE A 110 -16.83 14.41 -8.05
CA PHE A 110 -15.47 14.17 -7.55
C PHE A 110 -15.15 14.96 -6.27
N ARG A 111 -15.87 16.07 -6.01
CA ARG A 111 -15.80 16.81 -4.74
C ARG A 111 -16.47 16.10 -3.58
N ALA A 112 -17.51 15.29 -3.84
CA ALA A 112 -18.20 14.52 -2.83
C ALA A 112 -17.32 13.44 -2.16
N VAL A 113 -16.15 13.13 -2.74
CA VAL A 113 -15.32 11.98 -2.37
C VAL A 113 -13.85 12.37 -2.16
N PRO A 114 -13.54 13.20 -1.13
CA PRO A 114 -12.21 13.76 -0.93
C PRO A 114 -11.14 12.72 -0.59
N SER A 115 -11.48 11.56 -0.01
CA SER A 115 -10.48 10.53 0.34
C SER A 115 -9.90 9.76 -0.86
N VAL A 116 -10.58 9.85 -2.02
CA VAL A 116 -10.17 9.21 -3.28
C VAL A 116 -9.57 10.24 -4.24
N SER A 117 -9.78 11.53 -3.98
CA SER A 117 -9.25 12.66 -4.78
C SER A 117 -7.76 12.59 -5.17
N PRO A 118 -6.82 12.12 -4.31
CA PRO A 118 -5.39 12.12 -4.64
C PRO A 118 -4.96 11.00 -5.59
N ASP A 119 -5.77 9.94 -5.74
CA ASP A 119 -5.46 8.78 -6.59
C ASP A 119 -6.01 8.95 -8.02
N PHE A 120 -6.74 10.03 -8.31
CA PHE A 120 -7.20 10.32 -9.67
C PHE A 120 -6.07 10.86 -10.55
N THR A 121 -5.26 9.97 -11.07
CA THR A 121 -4.44 10.27 -12.26
C THR A 121 -5.30 10.07 -13.50
N VAL A 122 -5.75 11.18 -14.10
CA VAL A 122 -6.36 11.17 -15.43
C VAL A 122 -5.22 10.99 -16.45
N GLU A 123 -4.82 9.75 -16.72
CA GLU A 123 -3.95 9.47 -17.87
C GLU A 123 -4.77 9.61 -19.17
N VAL A 124 -4.68 10.77 -19.81
CA VAL A 124 -5.14 10.94 -21.20
C VAL A 124 -4.10 10.32 -22.13
N GLY A 125 -4.04 8.99 -22.14
CA GLY A 125 -3.27 8.20 -23.09
C GLY A 125 -3.95 8.23 -24.45
N GLY A 126 -3.34 8.92 -25.42
CA GLY A 126 -3.76 8.90 -26.81
C GLY A 126 -3.84 7.46 -27.33
N ARG A 127 -5.03 7.07 -27.80
CA ARG A 127 -5.36 5.75 -28.38
C ARG A 127 -5.17 4.56 -27.43
N GLN A 128 -6.09 4.42 -26.48
CA GLN A 128 -6.80 3.19 -26.05
C GLN A 128 -7.29 3.44 -24.61
N ARG A 129 -8.59 3.75 -24.45
CA ARG A 129 -9.22 3.98 -23.13
C ARG A 129 -9.35 2.64 -22.39
N LEU A 130 -8.28 2.21 -21.72
CA LEU A 130 -8.36 1.16 -20.70
C LEU A 130 -8.10 1.82 -19.35
N LEU A 131 -9.09 1.75 -18.47
CA LEU A 131 -8.99 2.15 -17.06
C LEU A 131 -8.03 1.18 -16.38
N VAL A 132 -6.73 1.50 -16.36
CA VAL A 132 -5.74 0.72 -15.63
C VAL A 132 -5.70 1.25 -14.21
N TRP A 133 -6.36 0.52 -13.30
CA TRP A 133 -6.15 0.67 -11.86
C TRP A 133 -4.72 0.22 -11.54
N ARG A 134 -3.88 1.16 -11.11
CA ARG A 134 -2.57 0.83 -10.56
C ARG A 134 -2.78 0.31 -9.14
N VAL A 135 -2.80 -1.02 -9.01
CA VAL A 135 -2.61 -1.72 -7.73
C VAL A 135 -1.16 -1.53 -7.28
#